data_AF-A0A250JXA2-F1
#
_entry.id   AF-A0A250JXA2-F1
#
_cell.length_a   1.000
_cell.length_b   1.000
_cell.length_c   1.000
_cell.angle_alpha   90.00
_cell.angle_beta   90.00
_cell.angle_gamma   90.00
#
_symmetry.space_group_name_H-M   'P 1'
#
loop_
_entity.id
_entity.type
_entity.pdbx_description
1 polymer ?
#
loop_
_entity_poly.entity_id
_entity_poly.type
_entity_poly.pdbx_seq_one_letter_code
_entity_poly.pdbx_strand_id
1 'polypeptide(L)'
;MGTDLYRDGMARLDAGDVAEGRRLLEEALRKSPGDVTVMHGLARALDLAGERVRSVELLEHANARAPAEPGPAYDLAMALLEREEDARAVQVLTPVLQAHPDDTRGHLFMAMALAKTDAAQARVHTAKALMDPNPDVKLQAQALDGVLAEHLAAS
;
A
#
# COMPACT_ATOMS: atom_id res chain seq x y z
N MET A 1 -5.73 14.05 -21.88
CA MET A 1 -5.03 13.03 -22.72
C MET A 1 -4.33 11.95 -21.90
N GLY A 2 -3.45 12.24 -20.93
CA GLY A 2 -2.92 11.21 -20.00
C GLY A 2 -3.93 10.77 -18.94
N THR A 3 -4.63 11.74 -18.33
CA THR A 3 -5.65 11.52 -17.30
C THR A 3 -6.86 10.71 -17.77
N ASP A 4 -7.23 10.82 -19.05
CA ASP A 4 -8.35 10.08 -19.64
C ASP A 4 -7.98 8.60 -19.80
N LEU A 5 -6.77 8.31 -20.29
CA LEU A 5 -6.25 6.95 -20.38
C LEU A 5 -6.09 6.30 -19.02
N TYR A 6 -5.65 7.06 -18.00
CA TYR A 6 -5.60 6.56 -16.62
C TYR A 6 -6.98 6.16 -16.14
N ARG A 7 -7.98 7.04 -16.28
CA ARG A 7 -9.36 6.76 -15.82
C ARG A 7 -9.94 5.54 -16.53
N ASP A 8 -9.80 5.47 -17.86
CA ASP A 8 -10.30 4.35 -18.65
C ASP A 8 -9.56 3.05 -18.30
N GLY A 9 -8.24 3.14 -18.09
CA GLY A 9 -7.41 2.02 -17.66
C GLY A 9 -7.86 1.46 -16.31
N MET A 10 -8.08 2.32 -15.33
CA MET A 10 -8.61 1.93 -14.01
C MET A 10 -10.01 1.32 -14.12
N ALA A 11 -10.90 1.92 -14.91
CA ALA A 11 -12.25 1.39 -15.14
C ALA A 11 -12.23 -0.02 -15.76
N ARG A 12 -11.27 -0.29 -16.65
CA ARG A 12 -11.06 -1.64 -17.22
C ARG A 12 -10.57 -2.63 -16.18
N LEU A 13 -9.65 -2.23 -15.30
CA LEU A 13 -9.22 -3.09 -14.19
C LEU A 13 -10.38 -3.44 -13.26
N ASP A 14 -11.23 -2.47 -12.91
CA ASP A 14 -12.38 -2.68 -12.03
C ASP A 14 -13.45 -3.57 -12.70
N ALA A 15 -13.54 -3.55 -14.03
CA ALA A 15 -14.38 -4.46 -14.81
C ALA A 15 -13.75 -5.87 -14.99
N GLY A 16 -12.54 -6.11 -14.48
CA GLY A 16 -11.81 -7.38 -14.64
C GLY A 16 -11.09 -7.55 -15.98
N ASP A 17 -11.13 -6.54 -16.86
CA ASP A 17 -10.41 -6.52 -18.13
C ASP A 17 -8.96 -6.07 -17.91
N VAL A 18 -8.19 -6.92 -17.22
CA VAL A 18 -6.81 -6.64 -16.80
C VAL A 18 -5.91 -6.35 -18.00
N ALA A 19 -6.12 -7.04 -19.12
CA ALA A 19 -5.31 -6.89 -20.32
C ALA A 19 -5.47 -5.49 -20.95
N GLU A 20 -6.70 -5.02 -21.12
CA GLU A 20 -6.95 -3.69 -21.67
C GLU A 20 -6.61 -2.58 -20.68
N GLY A 21 -6.89 -2.78 -19.39
CA GLY A 21 -6.50 -1.84 -18.33
C GLY A 21 -4.99 -1.60 -18.30
N ARG A 22 -4.19 -2.67 -18.36
CA ARG A 22 -2.74 -2.59 -18.46
C ARG A 22 -2.31 -1.82 -19.71
N ARG A 23 -2.87 -2.13 -20.89
CA ARG A 23 -2.52 -1.47 -22.16
C ARG A 23 -2.76 0.05 -22.09
N LEU A 24 -3.90 0.47 -21.52
CA LEU A 24 -4.25 1.88 -21.37
C LEU A 24 -3.32 2.59 -20.37
N LEU A 25 -2.98 1.94 -19.26
CA LEU A 25 -2.08 2.49 -18.26
C LEU A 25 -0.63 2.59 -18.76
N GLU A 26 -0.17 1.63 -19.58
CA GLU A 26 1.12 1.72 -20.28
C GLU A 26 1.14 2.90 -21.28
N GLU A 27 0.05 3.14 -22.00
CA GLU A 27 -0.08 4.32 -22.86
C GLU A 27 -0.10 5.62 -22.06
N ALA A 28 -0.82 5.65 -20.94
CA ALA A 28 -0.84 6.79 -20.03
C ALA A 28 0.56 7.10 -19.51
N LEU A 29 1.32 6.07 -19.10
CA LEU A 29 2.68 6.23 -18.59
C LEU A 29 3.63 6.73 -19.68
N ARG A 30 3.49 6.25 -20.93
CA ARG A 30 4.28 6.78 -22.06
C ARG A 30 4.03 8.28 -22.30
N LYS A 31 2.79 8.75 -22.10
CA LYS A 31 2.46 10.18 -22.23
C LYS A 31 2.90 10.99 -21.01
N SER A 32 2.99 10.37 -19.84
CA SER A 32 3.36 11.01 -18.57
C SER A 32 4.35 10.15 -17.77
N PRO A 33 5.63 10.02 -18.20
CA PRO A 33 6.57 9.04 -17.65
C PRO A 33 6.99 9.25 -16.19
N GLY A 34 6.58 10.36 -15.58
CA GLY A 34 6.88 10.69 -14.19
C GLY A 34 5.67 10.78 -13.29
N ASP A 35 4.48 10.45 -13.80
CA ASP A 35 3.23 10.52 -13.06
C ASP A 35 3.11 9.33 -12.11
N VAL A 36 3.23 9.61 -10.81
CA VAL A 36 3.19 8.61 -9.73
C VAL A 36 1.83 7.91 -9.67
N THR A 37 0.73 8.62 -9.94
CA THR A 37 -0.61 8.04 -9.96
C THR A 37 -0.76 7.03 -11.09
N VAL A 38 -0.19 7.32 -12.26
CA VAL A 38 -0.18 6.39 -13.38
C VAL A 38 0.74 5.19 -13.13
N MET A 39 1.92 5.41 -12.53
CA MET A 39 2.80 4.31 -12.10
C MET A 39 2.09 3.37 -11.13
N HIS A 40 1.40 3.92 -10.14
CA HIS A 40 0.62 3.15 -9.17
C HIS A 40 -0.49 2.33 -9.84
N GLY A 41 -1.27 2.95 -10.73
CA GLY A 41 -2.30 2.25 -11.50
C GLY A 41 -1.73 1.11 -12.33
N LEU A 42 -0.61 1.32 -13.02
CA LEU A 42 0.06 0.28 -13.80
C LEU A 42 0.62 -0.84 -12.90
N ALA A 43 1.15 -0.52 -11.73
CA ALA A 43 1.60 -1.53 -10.77
C ALA A 43 0.45 -2.43 -10.32
N ARG A 44 -0.72 -1.86 -10.00
CA ARG A 44 -1.94 -2.63 -9.72
C ARG A 44 -2.33 -3.52 -10.89
N ALA A 45 -2.25 -3.04 -12.14
CA ALA A 45 -2.53 -3.86 -13.33
C ALA A 45 -1.56 -5.04 -13.46
N LEU A 46 -0.26 -4.81 -13.19
CA LEU A 46 0.77 -5.86 -13.21
C LEU A 46 0.52 -6.91 -12.13
N ASP A 47 0.14 -6.48 -10.92
CA ASP A 47 -0.17 -7.40 -9.83
C ASP A 47 -1.39 -8.29 -10.15
N LEU A 48 -2.46 -7.69 -10.68
CA LEU A 48 -3.64 -8.43 -11.15
C LEU A 48 -3.33 -9.41 -12.28
N ALA A 49 -2.28 -9.15 -13.07
CA ALA A 49 -1.80 -10.05 -14.11
C ALA A 49 -0.84 -11.15 -13.59
N GLY A 50 -0.56 -11.18 -12.28
CA GLY A 50 0.40 -12.10 -11.66
C GLY A 50 1.85 -11.70 -11.84
N GLU A 51 2.14 -10.52 -12.40
CA GLU A 51 3.49 -10.01 -12.65
C GLU A 51 4.04 -9.26 -11.42
N ARG A 52 4.00 -9.92 -10.26
CA ARG A 52 4.28 -9.29 -8.95
C ARG A 52 5.67 -8.65 -8.86
N VAL A 53 6.70 -9.25 -9.47
CA VAL A 53 8.06 -8.67 -9.50
C VAL A 53 8.06 -7.29 -10.18
N ARG A 54 7.45 -7.20 -11.36
CA ARG A 54 7.37 -5.93 -12.12
C ARG A 54 6.49 -4.90 -11.41
N SER A 55 5.44 -5.36 -10.72
CA SER A 55 4.61 -4.49 -9.88
C SER A 55 5.44 -3.84 -8.77
N VAL A 56 6.20 -4.63 -8.01
CA VAL A 56 7.06 -4.14 -6.93
C VAL A 56 8.12 -3.17 -7.45
N GLU A 57 8.81 -3.49 -8.55
CA GLU A 57 9.80 -2.57 -9.16
C GLU A 57 9.18 -1.21 -9.51
N LEU A 58 7.96 -1.23 -10.06
CA LEU A 58 7.25 0.00 -10.41
C LEU A 58 6.78 0.79 -9.18
N LEU A 59 6.35 0.10 -8.12
CA LEU A 59 6.00 0.71 -6.84
C LEU A 59 7.23 1.32 -6.15
N GLU A 60 8.40 0.67 -6.21
CA GLU A 60 9.66 1.22 -5.70
C GLU A 60 10.03 2.50 -6.45
N HIS A 61 9.87 2.54 -7.78
CA HIS A 61 10.07 3.75 -8.58
C HIS A 61 9.07 4.86 -8.23
N ALA A 62 7.80 4.52 -8.03
CA ALA A 62 6.76 5.47 -7.64
C ALA A 62 7.04 6.07 -6.26
N ASN A 63 7.37 5.22 -5.28
CA ASN A 63 7.71 5.61 -3.92
C ASN A 63 8.99 6.46 -3.87
N ALA A 64 10.01 6.14 -4.67
CA ALA A 64 11.22 6.96 -4.75
C ALA A 64 10.94 8.38 -5.27
N ARG A 65 9.92 8.55 -6.12
CA ARG A 65 9.51 9.85 -6.66
C ARG A 65 8.62 10.65 -5.71
N ALA A 66 7.72 9.99 -5.00
CA ALA A 66 6.84 10.62 -4.01
C ALA A 66 6.75 9.76 -2.75
N PRO A 67 7.75 9.84 -1.84
CA PRO A 67 7.81 8.97 -0.66
C PRO A 67 6.67 9.17 0.34
N ALA A 68 5.99 10.32 0.28
CA ALA A 68 4.86 10.64 1.15
C ALA A 68 3.50 10.26 0.53
N GLU A 69 3.46 9.83 -0.73
CA GLU A 69 2.20 9.47 -1.40
C GLU A 69 1.68 8.13 -0.87
N PRO A 70 0.49 8.09 -0.24
CA PRO A 70 -0.01 6.88 0.44
C PRO A 70 -0.17 5.67 -0.48
N GLY A 71 -0.71 5.87 -1.69
CA GLY A 71 -1.11 4.77 -2.59
C GLY A 71 0.01 3.78 -2.91
N PRO A 72 1.10 4.21 -3.57
CA PRO A 72 2.23 3.33 -3.88
C PRO A 72 2.91 2.77 -2.64
N ALA A 73 3.00 3.57 -1.57
CA ALA A 73 3.65 3.17 -0.33
C ALA A 73 2.91 2.00 0.36
N TYR A 74 1.58 1.99 0.32
CA TYR A 74 0.76 0.90 0.89
C TYR A 74 0.92 -0.41 0.15
N ASP A 75 0.84 -0.38 -1.18
CA ASP A 75 0.99 -1.58 -1.99
C ASP A 75 2.43 -2.12 -1.90
N LEU A 76 3.43 -1.23 -1.84
CA LEU A 76 4.83 -1.61 -1.61
C LEU A 76 5.02 -2.21 -0.21
N ALA A 77 4.49 -1.56 0.83
CA ALA A 77 4.59 -2.05 2.20
C ALA A 77 3.95 -3.44 2.33
N MET A 78 2.77 -3.67 1.74
CA MET A 78 2.14 -4.98 1.73
C MET A 78 3.04 -6.04 1.08
N ALA A 79 3.59 -5.76 -0.09
CA ALA A 79 4.50 -6.68 -0.78
C ALA A 79 5.78 -6.97 0.03
N LEU A 80 6.28 -6.00 0.78
CA LEU A 80 7.43 -6.18 1.67
C LEU A 80 7.08 -7.04 2.89
N LEU A 81 5.91 -6.84 3.50
CA LEU A 81 5.42 -7.64 4.63
C LEU A 81 5.23 -9.11 4.25
N GLU A 82 4.68 -9.38 3.07
CA GLU A 82 4.55 -10.75 2.56
C GLU A 82 5.90 -11.44 2.34
N ARG A 83 6.96 -10.66 2.10
CA ARG A 83 8.35 -11.13 1.96
C ARG A 83 9.11 -11.13 3.28
N GLU A 84 8.43 -10.86 4.40
CA GLU A 84 9.00 -10.72 5.75
C GLU A 84 10.06 -9.61 5.86
N GLU A 85 10.03 -8.62 4.95
CA GLU A 85 10.92 -7.46 4.93
C GLU A 85 10.34 -6.31 5.78
N ASP A 86 9.94 -6.64 7.01
CA ASP A 86 9.21 -5.77 7.95
C ASP A 86 9.91 -4.41 8.15
N ALA A 87 11.24 -4.40 8.28
CA ALA A 87 12.01 -3.17 8.47
C ALA A 87 11.95 -2.23 7.26
N ARG A 88 11.90 -2.76 6.03
CA ARG A 88 11.75 -1.95 4.81
C ARG A 88 10.33 -1.40 4.71
N ALA A 89 9.32 -2.17 5.13
CA ALA A 89 7.94 -1.68 5.18
C ALA A 89 7.83 -0.47 6.11
N VAL A 90 8.44 -0.50 7.30
CA VAL A 90 8.52 0.67 8.21
C VAL A 90 9.17 1.87 7.52
N GLN A 91 10.29 1.67 6.80
CA GLN A 91 10.98 2.75 6.08
C GLN A 91 10.09 3.39 5.00
N VAL A 92 9.31 2.59 4.26
CA VAL A 92 8.39 3.07 3.22
C VAL A 92 7.20 3.83 3.81
N LEU A 93 6.67 3.39 4.96
CA LEU A 93 5.49 3.99 5.58
C LEU A 93 5.81 5.23 6.43
N THR A 94 7.06 5.40 6.85
CA THR A 94 7.47 6.52 7.72
C THR A 94 7.18 7.89 7.09
N PRO A 95 7.57 8.19 5.84
CA PRO A 95 7.31 9.50 5.25
C PRO A 95 5.81 9.76 5.03
N VAL A 96 5.04 8.71 4.72
CA VAL A 96 3.57 8.80 4.59
C VAL A 96 2.95 9.28 5.91
N LEU A 97 3.30 8.65 7.03
CA LEU A 97 2.75 9.02 8.34
C LEU A 97 3.33 10.32 8.91
N GLN A 98 4.48 10.78 8.44
CA GLN A 98 4.98 12.12 8.73
C GLN A 98 4.16 13.20 7.99
N ALA A 99 3.78 12.95 6.73
CA ALA A 99 2.98 13.88 5.94
C ALA A 99 1.48 13.81 6.26
N HIS A 100 0.99 12.63 6.63
CA HIS A 100 -0.41 12.33 6.92
C HIS A 100 -0.53 11.63 8.30
N PRO A 101 -0.37 12.36 9.41
CA PRO A 101 -0.32 11.78 10.76
C PRO A 101 -1.63 11.14 11.26
N ASP A 102 -2.73 11.41 10.55
CA ASP A 102 -4.08 10.90 10.84
C ASP A 102 -4.51 9.85 9.82
N ASP A 103 -3.62 9.39 8.92
CA ASP A 103 -3.94 8.32 7.98
C ASP A 103 -4.05 6.98 8.72
N THR A 104 -5.29 6.60 8.99
CA THR A 104 -5.65 5.40 9.73
C THR A 104 -5.24 4.12 9.01
N ARG A 105 -5.25 4.11 7.66
CA ARG A 105 -4.80 2.95 6.87
C ARG A 105 -3.28 2.85 6.87
N GLY A 106 -2.57 3.97 6.78
CA GLY A 106 -1.11 3.99 6.95
C GLY A 106 -0.70 3.49 8.32
N HIS A 107 -1.47 3.82 9.36
CA HIS A 107 -1.28 3.29 10.70
C HIS A 107 -1.51 1.78 10.80
N LEU A 108 -2.49 1.22 10.07
CA LEU A 108 -2.65 -0.23 10.03
C LEU A 108 -1.40 -0.93 9.46
N PHE A 109 -0.90 -0.48 8.31
CA PHE A 109 0.29 -1.06 7.69
C PHE A 109 1.54 -0.91 8.57
N MET A 110 1.68 0.24 9.25
CA MET A 110 2.79 0.46 10.17
C MET A 110 2.70 -0.47 11.39
N ALA A 111 1.49 -0.67 11.92
CA ALA A 111 1.26 -1.62 13.01
C ALA A 111 1.62 -3.05 12.61
N MET A 112 1.23 -3.48 11.41
CA MET A 112 1.58 -4.80 10.86
C MET A 112 3.10 -4.97 10.74
N ALA A 113 3.82 -3.94 10.25
CA ALA A 113 5.27 -3.97 10.10
C ALA A 113 6.02 -4.01 11.44
N LEU A 114 5.46 -3.41 12.48
CA LEU A 114 6.08 -3.38 13.81
C LEU A 114 5.67 -4.56 14.69
N ALA A 115 4.62 -5.31 14.34
CA ALA A 115 4.00 -6.31 15.20
C ALA A 115 5.00 -7.34 15.78
N LYS A 116 6.00 -7.76 14.98
CA LYS A 116 7.02 -8.75 15.39
C LYS A 116 8.22 -8.15 16.11
N THR A 117 8.48 -6.85 15.94
CA THR A 117 9.74 -6.21 16.34
C THR A 117 9.57 -5.18 17.45
N ASP A 118 8.42 -4.52 17.51
CA ASP A 118 8.04 -3.54 18.53
C ASP A 118 6.53 -3.58 18.75
N ALA A 119 6.08 -4.53 19.57
CA ALA A 119 4.67 -4.70 19.90
C ALA A 119 4.06 -3.46 20.60
N ALA A 120 4.88 -2.66 21.29
CA ALA A 120 4.40 -1.46 21.97
C ALA A 120 4.03 -0.37 20.95
N GLN A 121 4.92 -0.08 19.99
CA GLN A 121 4.61 0.85 18.90
C GLN A 121 3.52 0.31 17.98
N ALA A 122 3.51 -1.00 17.71
CA ALA A 122 2.45 -1.62 16.93
C ALA A 122 1.06 -1.32 17.52
N ARG A 123 0.88 -1.43 18.84
CA ARG A 123 -0.39 -1.10 19.50
C ARG A 123 -0.78 0.37 19.39
N VAL A 124 0.17 1.29 19.48
CA VAL A 124 -0.10 2.73 19.29
C VAL A 124 -0.67 2.97 17.90
N HIS A 125 -0.08 2.34 16.89
CA HIS A 125 -0.56 2.43 15.51
C HIS A 125 -1.89 1.70 15.30
N THR A 126 -2.08 0.52 15.89
CA THR A 126 -3.35 -0.21 15.87
C THR A 126 -4.50 0.61 16.45
N ALA A 127 -4.27 1.31 17.57
CA ALA A 127 -5.28 2.16 18.20
C ALA A 127 -5.78 3.27 17.26
N LYS A 128 -4.88 3.84 16.46
CA LYS A 128 -5.26 4.82 15.43
C LYS A 128 -5.99 4.16 14.26
N ALA A 129 -5.52 2.99 13.80
CA ALA A 129 -6.18 2.24 12.72
C ALA A 129 -7.63 1.84 13.06
N LEU A 130 -7.93 1.57 14.33
CA LEU A 130 -9.31 1.29 14.81
C LEU A 130 -10.29 2.47 14.61
N MET A 131 -9.77 3.68 14.39
CA MET A 131 -10.59 4.87 14.13
C MET A 131 -11.00 5.00 12.66
N ASP A 132 -10.47 4.18 11.75
CA ASP A 132 -10.75 4.24 10.31
C ASP A 132 -12.25 4.05 10.02
N PRO A 133 -12.93 4.91 9.24
CA PRO A 133 -14.35 4.69 8.94
C PRO A 133 -14.64 3.42 8.12
N ASN A 134 -13.65 2.86 7.44
CA ASN A 134 -13.77 1.64 6.66
C ASN A 134 -13.83 0.39 7.58
N PRO A 135 -14.93 -0.39 7.53
CA PRO A 135 -15.09 -1.60 8.35
C PRO A 135 -13.98 -2.64 8.16
N ASP A 136 -13.42 -2.76 6.95
CA ASP A 136 -12.38 -3.75 6.66
C ASP A 136 -11.06 -3.39 7.35
N VAL A 137 -10.70 -2.10 7.33
CA VAL A 137 -9.52 -1.60 8.05
C VAL A 137 -9.69 -1.78 9.55
N LYS A 138 -10.88 -1.48 10.10
CA LYS A 138 -11.17 -1.73 11.52
C LYS A 138 -11.04 -3.21 11.87
N LEU A 139 -11.59 -4.11 11.04
CA LEU A 139 -11.56 -5.54 11.28
C LEU A 139 -10.11 -6.06 11.30
N GLN A 140 -9.28 -5.61 10.36
CA GLN A 140 -7.85 -5.95 10.33
C GLN A 140 -7.12 -5.42 11.58
N ALA A 141 -7.39 -4.19 11.99
CA ALA A 141 -6.81 -3.61 13.20
C ALA A 141 -7.25 -4.37 14.46
N GLN A 142 -8.52 -4.80 14.56
CA GLN A 142 -9.04 -5.60 15.67
C GLN A 142 -8.36 -6.97 15.75
N ALA A 143 -8.18 -7.64 14.61
CA ALA A 143 -7.49 -8.92 14.54
C ALA A 143 -6.03 -8.77 15.02
N LEU A 144 -5.35 -7.71 14.58
CA LEU A 144 -3.99 -7.42 15.01
C LEU A 144 -3.90 -7.10 16.51
N ASP A 145 -4.84 -6.32 17.05
CA ASP A 145 -4.90 -6.01 18.49
C ASP A 145 -5.02 -7.27 19.34
N GLY A 146 -5.87 -8.22 18.92
CA GLY A 146 -6.00 -9.54 19.54
C GLY A 146 -4.68 -10.31 19.59
N VAL A 147 -3.99 -10.42 18.44
CA VAL A 147 -2.68 -11.09 18.34
C VAL A 147 -1.63 -10.44 19.26
N LEU A 148 -1.60 -9.10 19.29
CA LEU A 148 -0.67 -8.36 20.14
C LEU A 148 -0.99 -8.53 21.63
N ALA A 149 -2.26 -8.69 22.01
CA ALA A 149 -2.67 -8.93 23.39
C ALA A 149 -2.24 -10.31 23.90
N GLU A 150 -2.39 -11.35 23.09
CA GLU A 150 -2.00 -12.72 23.41
C GLU A 150 -0.48 -12.85 23.65
N HIS A 151 0.34 -12.16 22.86
CA HIS A 151 1.80 -12.21 23.01
C HIS A 151 2.29 -11.69 24.36
N LEU A 152 1.61 -10.70 24.97
CA LEU A 152 1.95 -10.22 26.30
C LEU A 152 1.47 -11.12 27.43
N ALA A 153 0.37 -11.86 27.24
CA ALA A 153 -0.11 -12.77 28.27
C ALA A 153 0.79 -14.02 28.41
N ALA A 154 1.63 -14.30 27.41
CA ALA A 154 2.54 -15.44 27.36
C ALA A 154 3.99 -15.11 27.77
N SER A 155 4.31 -13.83 28.06
CA SER A 155 5.65 -13.33 28.43
C SER A 155 5.72 -13.02 29.92
#